data_AF-A0A662PM78-F1
#
_entry.id   AF-A0A662PM78-F1
#
_cell.length_a   1.000
_cell.length_b   1.000
_cell.length_c   1.000
_cell.angle_alpha   90.00
_cell.angle_beta   90.00
_cell.angle_gamma   90.00
#
_symmetry.space_group_name_H-M   'P 1'
#
loop_
_entity.id
_entity.type
_entity.pdbx_description
1 polymer ?
#
loop_
_entity_poly.entity_id
_entity_poly.type
_entity_poly.pdbx_seq_one_letter_code
_entity_poly.pdbx_strand_id
1 'polypeptide(L)'
;PGLGDALLDLINLIKNLNFLIVSTPSRLSLGTVKKLVSLLKEVNGSVLGVIENMKTDFSPSIKGDIEAMGVRYLGSIPFDPAIEDALGKPEELLETRFGKSLSSIADIL
;
A
#
# COMPACT_ATOMS: atom_id res chain seq x y z
N PRO A 1 -3.20 -8.72 20.17
CA PRO A 1 -4.63 -8.68 20.57
C PRO A 1 -5.22 -7.31 20.20
N GLY A 2 -6.22 -7.26 19.30
CA GLY A 2 -6.92 -6.02 18.93
C GLY A 2 -7.01 -5.73 17.43
N LEU A 3 -5.93 -5.88 16.64
CA LEU A 3 -5.99 -5.60 15.19
C LEU A 3 -6.75 -6.69 14.41
N GLY A 4 -6.61 -7.95 14.81
CA GLY A 4 -7.31 -9.07 14.18
C GLY A 4 -8.83 -8.98 14.33
N ASP A 5 -9.30 -8.61 15.52
CA ASP A 5 -10.73 -8.51 15.82
C ASP A 5 -11.37 -7.37 15.01
N ALA A 6 -10.73 -6.20 14.94
CA ALA A 6 -11.22 -5.09 14.11
C ALA A 6 -11.25 -5.41 12.61
N LEU A 7 -10.26 -6.14 12.08
CA LEU A 7 -10.26 -6.57 10.68
C LEU A 7 -11.38 -7.59 10.40
N LEU A 8 -11.59 -8.53 11.32
CA LEU A 8 -12.69 -9.50 11.24
C LEU A 8 -14.05 -8.80 11.24
N ASP A 9 -14.25 -7.84 12.15
CA ASP A 9 -15.48 -7.05 12.22
C ASP A 9 -15.76 -6.31 10.91
N LEU A 10 -14.72 -5.69 10.32
CA LEU A 10 -14.84 -5.01 9.02
C LEU A 10 -15.22 -5.96 7.89
N ILE A 11 -14.58 -7.13 7.82
CA ILE A 11 -14.88 -8.14 6.79
C ILE A 11 -16.30 -8.68 6.93
N ASN A 12 -16.78 -8.85 8.17
CA ASN A 12 -18.14 -9.31 8.44
C ASN A 12 -19.19 -8.25 8.14
N LEU A 13 -18.88 -6.96 8.38
CA LEU A 13 -19.82 -5.85 8.22
C LEU A 13 -19.90 -5.35 6.77
N ILE A 14 -18.78 -5.30 6.05
CA ILE A 14 -18.68 -4.73 4.70
C ILE A 14 -18.57 -5.85 3.67
N LYS A 15 -19.64 -6.06 2.90
CA LYS A 15 -19.64 -7.00 1.78
C LYS A 15 -18.64 -6.56 0.71
N ASN A 16 -17.92 -7.53 0.12
CA ASN A 16 -16.96 -7.31 -0.96
C ASN A 16 -15.82 -6.34 -0.59
N LEU A 17 -15.40 -6.33 0.68
CA LEU A 17 -14.28 -5.52 1.14
C LEU A 17 -12.96 -5.98 0.48
N ASN A 18 -12.26 -5.01 -0.12
CA ASN A 18 -10.94 -5.20 -0.72
C ASN A 18 -9.91 -4.34 0.03
N PHE A 19 -8.78 -4.94 0.38
CA PHE A 19 -7.70 -4.29 1.11
C PHE A 19 -6.62 -3.81 0.14
N LEU A 20 -6.29 -2.52 0.20
CA LEU A 20 -5.11 -1.93 -0.43
C LEU A 20 -4.04 -1.75 0.65
N ILE A 21 -2.91 -2.42 0.52
CA ILE A 21 -1.83 -2.35 1.52
C ILE A 21 -0.83 -1.29 1.09
N VAL A 22 -0.41 -0.42 2.01
CA VAL A 22 0.66 0.55 1.79
C VAL A 22 1.85 0.16 2.67
N SER A 23 3.04 0.11 2.09
CA SER A 23 4.28 -0.27 2.77
C SER A 23 5.43 0.66 2.37
N THR A 24 6.48 0.74 3.18
CA THR A 24 7.75 1.39 2.78
C THR A 24 8.74 0.36 2.21
N PRO A 25 9.78 0.79 1.46
CA PRO A 25 10.85 -0.07 0.94
C PRO A 25 11.83 -0.51 2.04
N SER A 26 11.32 -1.03 3.14
CA SER A 26 12.12 -1.47 4.29
C SER A 26 11.89 -2.96 4.55
N ARG A 27 12.98 -3.69 4.83
CA ARG A 27 12.91 -5.10 5.25
C ARG A 27 12.07 -5.29 6.51
N LEU A 28 12.06 -4.30 7.41
CA LEU A 28 11.19 -4.31 8.59
C LEU A 28 9.71 -4.23 8.18
N SER A 29 9.39 -3.35 7.24
CA SER A 29 8.01 -3.21 6.72
C SER A 29 7.54 -4.49 6.03
N LEU A 30 8.42 -5.16 5.28
CA LEU A 30 8.08 -6.42 4.61
C LEU A 30 7.68 -7.54 5.58
N GLY A 31 8.34 -7.63 6.73
CA GLY A 31 7.95 -8.59 7.76
C GLY A 31 6.52 -8.37 8.27
N THR A 32 6.11 -7.10 8.38
CA THR A 32 4.75 -6.72 8.79
C THR A 32 3.74 -6.97 7.68
N VAL A 33 4.05 -6.59 6.42
CA VAL A 33 3.20 -6.86 5.26
C VAL A 33 2.94 -8.36 5.11
N LYS A 34 3.99 -9.19 5.25
CA LYS A 34 3.84 -10.65 5.19
C LYS A 34 2.85 -11.18 6.23
N LYS A 35 2.95 -10.73 7.48
CA LYS A 35 2.03 -11.11 8.55
C LYS A 35 0.60 -10.66 8.27
N LEU A 36 0.42 -9.43 7.79
CA LEU A 36 -0.90 -8.89 7.45
C LEU A 36 -1.54 -9.67 6.29
N VAL A 37 -0.78 -9.95 5.23
CA VAL A 37 -1.26 -10.77 4.09
C VAL A 37 -1.63 -12.17 4.55
N SER A 38 -0.83 -12.81 5.40
CA SER A 38 -1.19 -14.11 6.00
C SER A 38 -2.49 -14.05 6.79
N LEU A 39 -2.64 -13.06 7.67
CA LEU A 39 -3.86 -12.88 8.46
C LEU A 39 -5.08 -12.67 7.56
N LEU A 40 -4.99 -11.79 6.56
CA LEU A 40 -6.08 -11.52 5.62
C LEU A 40 -6.47 -12.77 4.83
N LYS A 41 -5.50 -13.62 4.45
CA LYS A 41 -5.79 -14.92 3.81
C LYS A 41 -6.50 -15.90 4.75
N GLU A 42 -6.10 -15.97 6.01
CA GLU A 42 -6.73 -16.86 7.02
C GLU A 42 -8.22 -16.52 7.22
N VAL A 43 -8.58 -15.24 7.11
CA VAL A 43 -9.95 -14.76 7.28
C VAL A 43 -10.70 -14.55 5.96
N ASN A 44 -10.17 -15.08 4.85
CA ASN A 44 -10.73 -14.93 3.50
C ASN A 44 -10.94 -13.48 3.03
N GLY A 45 -10.14 -12.54 3.54
CA GLY A 45 -10.09 -11.16 3.07
C GLY A 45 -9.45 -11.05 1.69
N SER A 46 -10.00 -10.18 0.84
CA SER A 46 -9.49 -9.93 -0.51
C SER A 46 -8.47 -8.79 -0.50
N VAL A 47 -7.28 -9.01 -1.07
CA VAL A 47 -6.23 -7.98 -1.15
C VAL A 47 -6.09 -7.52 -2.59
N LEU A 48 -6.36 -6.24 -2.85
CA LEU A 48 -6.26 -5.63 -4.17
C LEU A 48 -4.81 -5.59 -4.67
N GLY A 49 -3.88 -5.27 -3.75
CA GLY A 49 -2.45 -5.23 -4.00
C GLY A 49 -1.70 -4.41 -2.96
N VAL A 50 -0.41 -4.20 -3.21
CA VAL A 50 0.49 -3.41 -2.36
C VAL A 50 1.05 -2.22 -3.14
N ILE A 51 1.02 -1.04 -2.52
CA ILE A 51 1.71 0.17 -2.96
C ILE A 51 2.95 0.38 -2.09
N GLU A 52 4.10 0.55 -2.74
CA GLU A 52 5.38 0.89 -2.09
C GLU A 52 5.52 2.42 -1.97
N ASN A 53 5.33 2.98 -0.78
CA ASN A 53 5.44 4.41 -0.50
C ASN A 53 6.84 4.81 -0.03
N MET A 54 7.18 6.10 -0.18
CA MET A 54 8.45 6.71 0.24
C MET A 54 9.70 6.12 -0.42
N LYS A 55 9.60 5.70 -1.68
CA LYS A 55 10.74 5.14 -2.42
C LYS A 55 11.80 6.18 -2.74
N THR A 56 13.06 5.81 -2.54
CA THR A 56 14.24 6.59 -2.90
C THR A 56 15.14 5.78 -3.83
N ASP A 57 16.15 6.40 -4.44
CA ASP A 57 17.10 5.70 -5.33
C ASP A 57 17.92 4.62 -4.61
N PHE A 58 18.05 4.72 -3.30
CA PHE A 58 18.78 3.75 -2.45
C PHE A 58 17.87 2.66 -1.87
N SER A 59 16.58 2.73 -2.15
CA SER A 59 15.60 1.78 -1.63
C SER A 59 15.77 0.40 -2.29
N PRO A 60 15.80 -0.70 -1.50
CA PRO A 60 15.76 -2.03 -2.08
C PRO A 60 14.41 -2.24 -2.79
N SER A 61 14.43 -2.97 -3.91
CA SER A 61 13.19 -3.37 -4.56
C SER A 61 12.49 -4.44 -3.72
N ILE A 62 11.24 -4.18 -3.34
CA ILE A 62 10.40 -5.17 -2.61
C ILE A 62 9.44 -5.93 -3.53
N LYS A 63 9.41 -5.62 -4.83
CA LYS A 63 8.43 -6.16 -5.78
C LYS A 63 8.40 -7.69 -5.75
N GLY A 64 9.57 -8.33 -5.83
CA GLY A 64 9.67 -9.79 -5.82
C GLY A 64 9.19 -10.41 -4.51
N ASP A 65 9.44 -9.77 -3.37
CA ASP A 65 8.96 -10.23 -2.07
C ASP A 65 7.41 -10.17 -2.00
N ILE A 66 6.81 -9.08 -2.50
CA ILE A 66 5.35 -8.93 -2.54
C ILE A 66 4.70 -9.97 -3.46
N GLU A 67 5.24 -10.13 -4.67
CA GLU A 67 4.71 -11.10 -5.64
C GLU A 67 4.85 -12.54 -5.12
N ALA A 68 5.94 -12.86 -4.41
CA ALA A 68 6.13 -14.15 -3.76
C ALA A 68 5.11 -14.43 -2.63
N MET A 69 4.48 -13.39 -2.06
CA MET A 69 3.36 -13.55 -1.13
C MET A 69 2.03 -13.84 -1.85
N GLY A 70 2.00 -13.87 -3.18
CA GLY A 70 0.80 -14.08 -3.98
C GLY A 70 -0.14 -12.87 -3.99
N VAL A 71 0.41 -11.66 -3.85
CA VAL A 71 -0.33 -10.39 -3.90
C VAL A 71 0.24 -9.53 -5.01
N ARG A 72 -0.61 -8.73 -5.67
CA ARG A 72 -0.18 -7.83 -6.74
C ARG A 72 0.67 -6.68 -6.21
N TYR A 73 1.83 -6.44 -6.80
CA TYR A 73 2.57 -5.19 -6.62
C TYR A 73 2.00 -4.14 -7.59
N LEU A 74 1.39 -3.08 -7.06
CA LEU A 74 0.66 -2.08 -7.85
C LEU A 74 1.54 -0.94 -8.34
N GLY A 75 2.68 -0.73 -7.70
CA GLY A 75 3.61 0.34 -8.06
C GLY A 75 4.27 0.94 -6.84
N SER A 76 5.06 1.98 -7.09
CA SER A 76 5.72 2.74 -6.05
C SER A 76 5.45 4.23 -6.16
N ILE A 77 5.33 4.87 -5.01
CA ILE A 77 5.26 6.31 -4.83
C ILE A 77 6.63 6.78 -4.32
N PRO A 78 7.30 7.69 -5.03
CA PRO A 78 8.60 8.20 -4.61
C PRO A 78 8.47 9.08 -3.36
N PHE A 79 9.55 9.16 -2.58
CA PHE A 79 9.67 10.19 -1.57
C PHE A 79 9.71 11.57 -2.24
N ASP A 80 8.78 12.43 -1.85
CA ASP A 80 8.64 13.75 -2.44
C ASP A 80 8.58 14.87 -1.39
N PRO A 81 9.67 15.64 -1.20
CA PRO A 81 9.70 16.76 -0.27
C PRO A 81 8.65 17.83 -0.56
N ALA A 82 8.26 17.99 -1.83
CA ALA A 82 7.29 19.00 -2.25
C ALA A 82 5.86 18.72 -1.78
N ILE A 83 5.56 17.51 -1.28
CA ILE A 83 4.22 17.18 -0.75
C ILE A 83 3.85 18.13 0.38
N GLU A 84 4.77 18.40 1.30
CA GLU A 84 4.49 19.17 2.52
C GLU A 84 3.97 20.58 2.18
N ASP A 85 4.62 21.23 1.21
CA ASP A 85 4.25 22.58 0.75
C ASP A 85 2.95 22.60 -0.07
N ALA A 86 2.57 21.45 -0.64
CA ALA A 86 1.36 21.26 -1.44
C ALA A 86 0.16 20.77 -0.61
N LEU A 87 0.34 20.42 0.67
CA LEU A 87 -0.76 20.00 1.54
C LEU A 87 -1.81 21.11 1.67
N GLY A 88 -3.08 20.72 1.54
CA GLY A 88 -4.21 21.65 1.54
C GLY A 88 -4.45 22.38 0.21
N LYS A 89 -3.65 22.11 -0.83
CA LYS A 89 -3.77 22.69 -2.16
C LYS A 89 -3.91 21.57 -3.22
N PRO A 90 -5.13 21.12 -3.53
CA PRO A 90 -5.36 19.94 -4.36
C PRO A 90 -4.66 19.99 -5.72
N GLU A 91 -4.69 21.15 -6.39
CA GLU A 91 -4.09 21.33 -7.72
C GLU A 91 -2.57 21.21 -7.66
N GLU A 92 -1.92 21.81 -6.66
CA GLU A 92 -0.47 21.69 -6.46
C GLU A 92 -0.09 20.25 -6.09
N LEU A 93 -0.90 19.57 -5.27
CA LEU A 93 -0.65 18.19 -4.85
C LEU A 93 -0.65 17.22 -6.03
N LEU A 94 -1.58 17.39 -6.98
CA LEU A 94 -1.66 16.55 -8.19
C LEU A 94 -0.44 16.74 -9.11
N GLU A 95 0.20 17.91 -9.08
CA GLU A 95 1.39 18.20 -9.88
C GLU A 95 2.70 17.67 -9.29
N THR A 96 2.70 17.29 -8.01
CA THR A 96 3.85 16.65 -7.35
C THR A 96 4.21 15.30 -7.97
N ARG A 97 5.42 14.79 -7.68
CA ARG A 97 5.81 13.43 -8.10
C ARG A 97 4.93 12.40 -7.40
N PHE A 98 4.54 12.66 -6.16
CA PHE A 98 3.54 11.85 -5.45
C PHE A 98 2.22 11.76 -6.22
N GLY A 99 1.64 12.91 -6.57
CA GLY A 99 0.35 12.99 -7.27
C GLY A 99 0.40 12.25 -8.60
N LYS A 100 1.44 12.50 -9.40
CA LYS A 100 1.65 11.84 -10.70
C LYS A 100 1.79 10.32 -10.57
N SER A 101 2.61 9.84 -9.64
CA SER A 101 2.78 8.40 -9.40
C SER A 101 1.51 7.73 -8.88
N LEU A 102 0.77 8.40 -7.99
CA LEU A 102 -0.50 7.89 -7.48
C LEU A 102 -1.55 7.78 -8.60
N SER A 103 -1.65 8.78 -9.48
CA SER A 103 -2.55 8.73 -10.64
C SER A 103 -2.24 7.54 -11.54
N SER A 104 -0.96 7.28 -11.86
CA SER A 104 -0.59 6.11 -12.66
C SER A 104 -0.95 4.77 -12.01
N ILE A 105 -0.95 4.69 -10.67
CA ILE A 105 -1.40 3.50 -9.94
C ILE A 105 -2.92 3.40 -9.99
N ALA A 106 -3.64 4.52 -9.84
CA ALA A 106 -5.10 4.54 -9.87
C ALA A 106 -5.66 4.09 -11.23
N ASP A 107 -4.99 4.42 -12.33
CA ASP A 107 -5.42 4.06 -13.69
C ASP A 107 -5.41 2.54 -13.98
N ILE A 108 -4.73 1.74 -13.15
CA ILE A 108 -4.61 0.28 -13.33
C ILE A 108 -5.42 -0.54 -12.32
N LEU A 109 -6.16 0.12 -11.42
CA LEU A 109 -7.01 -0.52 -10.41
C LEU A 109 -8.39 -0.87 -10.98
#